data_AF-A0A7X5DHF7-F1
#
_entry.id   AF-A0A7X5DHF7-F1
#
_cell.length_a   1.000
_cell.length_b   1.000
_cell.length_c   1.000
_cell.angle_alpha   90.00
_cell.angle_beta   90.00
_cell.angle_gamma   90.00
#
_symmetry.space_group_name_H-M   'P 1'
#
loop_
_entity.id
_entity.type
_entity.pdbx_description
1 polymer ?
#
loop_
_entity_poly.entity_id
_entity_poly.type
_entity_poly.pdbx_seq_one_letter_code
_entity_poly.pdbx_strand_id
1 'polypeptide(L)'
;MTESQKAVQVDDAGAATRNRCGGTGRAADVPARSRRGDIARTLVRLAFFVVAVALGFILLEVPWNDGLPAMEAKYVMPNLAVLALGGAITFLIGQRTRASLAVFVGLCLLSGMANFFLIEFKGQPIVPADLFALSTAASVSSGYSLFLTPRLVACLAAFAAFCAALALWCPKRPVTGPDVMVNCLCAVLLATAGVMQFDRVSIKKECAVKVDVWDVRGSYATQGTALCFLSRAQELVPKPPAGYSAEAVTDILEPFGARPADTAADREDPASNSVAGPHDGPNVIAIMNETFSDLSSYPGLAGTVAEPSFFREVAADALAAGDVYVSAMGGGTCNSEFEFLTGASMGNMGGGVYPYVLYDLEGTENLASYFRSLGYGT
;
A
#
# COMPACT_ATOMS: atom_id res chain seq x y z
N MET A 1 34.36 -80.74 -12.16
CA MET A 1 32.97 -80.40 -11.79
C MET A 1 32.37 -79.66 -12.97
N THR A 2 31.54 -80.41 -13.73
CA THR A 2 30.42 -80.04 -14.62
C THR A 2 30.48 -78.74 -15.43
N GLU A 3 30.25 -78.67 -16.75
CA GLU A 3 30.01 -79.59 -17.87
C GLU A 3 29.98 -78.64 -19.11
N SER A 4 30.86 -78.81 -20.10
CA SER A 4 30.59 -79.31 -21.46
C SER A 4 29.78 -78.40 -22.41
N GLN A 5 30.47 -77.95 -23.49
CA GLN A 5 30.06 -77.94 -24.92
C GLN A 5 28.84 -77.12 -25.39
N LYS A 6 28.65 -76.69 -26.64
CA LYS A 6 29.43 -76.35 -27.87
C LYS A 6 28.34 -75.95 -28.92
N ALA A 7 28.75 -75.51 -30.12
CA ALA A 7 27.98 -75.27 -31.37
C ALA A 7 27.30 -73.88 -31.48
N VAL A 8 27.62 -72.97 -32.42
CA VAL A 8 27.90 -72.98 -33.89
C VAL A 8 26.64 -73.09 -34.77
N GLN A 9 26.30 -71.98 -35.45
CA GLN A 9 25.84 -71.85 -36.86
C GLN A 9 25.56 -70.34 -37.10
N VAL A 10 26.23 -69.59 -37.99
CA VAL A 10 26.47 -69.65 -39.45
C VAL A 10 25.29 -69.10 -40.27
N ASP A 11 25.61 -68.00 -40.98
CA ASP A 11 25.07 -67.43 -42.23
C ASP A 11 23.57 -67.02 -42.27
N ASP A 12 23.13 -65.98 -42.99
CA ASP A 12 23.55 -65.59 -44.33
C ASP A 12 22.99 -64.20 -44.73
N ALA A 13 23.62 -63.60 -45.74
CA ALA A 13 23.11 -62.69 -46.78
C ALA A 13 22.25 -61.45 -46.40
N GLY A 14 22.47 -60.23 -46.92
CA GLY A 14 23.31 -59.84 -48.04
C GLY A 14 23.08 -58.36 -48.41
N ALA A 15 24.10 -57.84 -49.08
CA ALA A 15 24.10 -56.84 -50.15
C ALA A 15 23.31 -55.52 -50.01
N ALA A 16 24.10 -54.42 -50.10
CA ALA A 16 23.91 -53.25 -50.96
C ALA A 16 22.59 -52.46 -50.81
N THR A 17 22.60 -51.14 -50.66
CA THR A 17 23.21 -50.20 -51.61
C THR A 17 23.17 -48.80 -50.99
N ARG A 18 24.23 -48.02 -51.20
CA ARG A 18 24.21 -46.56 -51.05
C ARG A 18 23.05 -45.97 -51.84
N ASN A 19 22.33 -45.00 -51.26
CA ASN A 19 22.03 -43.78 -52.00
C ASN A 19 21.82 -42.59 -51.07
N ARG A 20 22.66 -41.57 -51.29
CA ARG A 20 22.41 -40.19 -50.86
C ARG A 20 21.24 -39.65 -51.67
N CYS A 21 20.24 -39.09 -50.98
CA CYS A 21 19.42 -37.97 -51.40
C CYS A 21 19.04 -37.27 -50.07
N GLY A 22 19.39 -36.01 -49.81
CA GLY A 22 18.93 -34.90 -50.63
C GLY A 22 17.44 -34.69 -50.33
N GLY A 23 17.12 -34.17 -49.15
CA GLY A 23 15.74 -34.00 -48.70
C GLY A 23 15.64 -32.84 -47.73
N THR A 24 15.49 -31.64 -48.29
CA THR A 24 15.02 -30.43 -47.62
C THR A 24 13.78 -30.75 -46.78
N GLY A 25 13.96 -30.78 -45.46
CA GLY A 25 12.87 -30.95 -44.49
C GLY A 25 11.96 -29.73 -44.52
N ARG A 26 10.81 -29.90 -45.17
CA ARG A 26 9.65 -29.01 -45.22
C ARG A 26 9.46 -28.19 -43.94
N ALA A 27 9.34 -26.87 -44.11
CA ALA A 27 8.58 -26.04 -43.19
C ALA A 27 7.20 -26.70 -43.01
N ALA A 28 6.93 -27.19 -41.81
CA ALA A 28 5.65 -27.78 -41.47
C ALA A 28 4.58 -26.70 -41.59
N ASP A 29 3.75 -26.79 -42.64
CA ASP A 29 2.47 -26.09 -42.72
C ASP A 29 1.61 -26.53 -41.54
N VAL A 30 1.65 -25.75 -40.46
CA VAL A 30 0.67 -25.82 -39.40
C VAL A 30 -0.67 -25.43 -40.03
N PRO A 31 -1.67 -26.34 -40.10
CA PRO A 31 -2.87 -26.09 -40.88
C PRO A 31 -3.61 -24.88 -40.32
N ALA A 32 -3.98 -23.94 -41.19
CA ALA A 32 -4.61 -22.65 -40.85
C ALA A 32 -5.85 -22.76 -39.92
N ARG A 33 -6.48 -23.95 -39.87
CA ARG A 33 -7.59 -24.30 -38.95
C ARG A 33 -7.16 -24.33 -37.47
N SER A 34 -5.94 -24.77 -37.16
CA SER A 34 -5.40 -24.77 -35.79
C SER A 34 -5.12 -23.36 -35.28
N ARG A 35 -4.54 -22.51 -36.16
CA ARG A 35 -4.21 -21.10 -35.86
C ARG A 35 -5.44 -20.25 -35.54
N ARG A 36 -6.57 -20.46 -36.26
CA ARG A 36 -7.85 -19.78 -35.97
C ARG A 36 -8.42 -20.14 -34.59
N GLY A 37 -8.31 -21.42 -34.20
CA GLY A 37 -8.76 -21.88 -32.88
C GLY A 37 -7.92 -21.30 -31.73
N ASP A 38 -6.62 -21.12 -31.93
CA ASP A 38 -5.72 -20.49 -30.95
C ASP A 38 -5.98 -19.01 -30.76
N ILE A 39 -6.26 -18.29 -31.86
CA ILE A 39 -6.63 -16.87 -31.83
C ILE A 39 -7.97 -16.71 -31.08
N ALA A 40 -8.99 -17.50 -31.41
CA ALA A 40 -10.28 -17.43 -30.74
C ALA A 40 -10.17 -17.69 -29.22
N ARG A 41 -9.40 -18.71 -28.80
CA ARG A 41 -9.15 -18.99 -27.38
C ARG A 41 -8.39 -17.87 -26.67
N THR A 42 -7.56 -17.12 -27.40
CA THR A 42 -6.83 -15.97 -26.85
C THR A 42 -7.75 -14.76 -26.70
N LEU A 43 -8.62 -14.50 -27.67
CA LEU A 43 -9.63 -13.44 -27.58
C LEU A 43 -10.61 -13.68 -26.42
N VAL A 44 -11.06 -14.91 -26.21
CA VAL A 44 -11.94 -15.23 -25.06
C VAL A 44 -11.23 -14.95 -23.74
N ARG A 45 -9.95 -15.31 -23.59
CA ARG A 45 -9.19 -15.00 -22.37
C ARG A 45 -9.00 -13.50 -22.16
N LEU A 46 -8.79 -12.74 -23.23
CA LEU A 46 -8.70 -11.29 -23.17
C LEU A 46 -10.04 -10.66 -22.78
N ALA A 47 -11.16 -11.18 -23.28
CA ALA A 47 -12.49 -10.74 -22.86
C ALA A 47 -12.71 -10.99 -21.36
N PHE A 48 -12.36 -12.18 -20.86
CA PHE A 48 -12.40 -12.47 -19.43
C PHE A 48 -11.47 -11.58 -18.61
N PHE A 49 -10.32 -11.19 -19.15
CA PHE A 49 -9.42 -10.23 -18.52
C PHE A 49 -10.06 -8.84 -18.38
N VAL A 50 -10.69 -8.32 -19.44
CA VAL A 50 -11.41 -7.04 -19.39
C VAL A 50 -12.55 -7.08 -18.37
N VAL A 51 -13.31 -8.19 -18.37
CA VAL A 51 -14.36 -8.41 -17.35
C VAL A 51 -13.76 -8.50 -15.95
N ALA A 52 -12.60 -9.14 -15.78
CA ALA A 52 -11.91 -9.23 -14.50
C ALA A 52 -11.49 -7.85 -13.98
N VAL A 53 -11.00 -6.96 -14.84
CA VAL A 53 -10.65 -5.57 -14.46
C VAL A 53 -11.89 -4.79 -14.04
N ALA A 54 -12.96 -4.84 -14.84
CA ALA A 54 -14.20 -4.15 -14.52
C ALA A 54 -14.84 -4.68 -13.23
N LEU A 55 -14.89 -6.00 -13.06
CA LEU A 55 -15.40 -6.63 -11.85
C LEU A 55 -14.48 -6.35 -10.65
N GLY A 56 -13.16 -6.37 -10.83
CA GLY A 56 -12.20 -6.03 -9.79
C GLY A 56 -12.41 -4.61 -9.26
N PHE A 57 -12.64 -3.64 -10.15
CA PHE A 57 -13.00 -2.28 -9.74
C PHE A 57 -14.30 -2.23 -8.94
N ILE A 58 -15.34 -2.93 -9.42
CA ILE A 58 -16.63 -3.03 -8.70
C ILE A 58 -16.42 -3.66 -7.32
N LEU A 59 -15.69 -4.77 -7.20
CA LEU A 59 -15.48 -5.46 -5.93
C LEU A 59 -14.53 -4.72 -4.98
N LEU A 60 -13.72 -3.78 -5.48
CA LEU A 60 -12.89 -2.89 -4.68
C LEU A 60 -13.71 -1.75 -4.06
N GLU A 61 -14.62 -1.16 -4.84
CA GLU A 61 -15.39 0.03 -4.46
C GLU A 61 -16.72 -0.33 -3.76
N VAL A 62 -17.49 -1.25 -4.33
CA VAL A 62 -18.84 -1.56 -3.87
C VAL A 62 -18.91 -2.07 -2.44
N PRO A 63 -17.95 -2.73 -1.79
CA PRO A 63 -18.15 -3.12 -0.40
C PRO A 63 -18.47 -1.96 0.56
N TRP A 64 -17.96 -0.76 0.29
CA TRP A 64 -17.98 0.36 1.24
C TRP A 64 -18.36 1.72 0.63
N ASN A 65 -18.20 1.90 -0.69
CA ASN A 65 -18.34 3.20 -1.35
C ASN A 65 -19.78 3.44 -1.83
N ASP A 66 -20.56 4.22 -1.09
CA ASP A 66 -21.92 4.63 -1.50
C ASP A 66 -21.91 5.69 -2.61
N GLY A 67 -20.80 6.41 -2.77
CA GLY A 67 -20.60 7.46 -3.77
C GLY A 67 -20.20 6.97 -5.15
N LEU A 68 -20.06 5.65 -5.38
CA LEU A 68 -19.66 5.08 -6.67
C LEU A 68 -20.49 5.60 -7.86
N PRO A 69 -21.83 5.76 -7.78
CA PRO A 69 -22.62 6.31 -8.88
C PRO A 69 -22.32 7.79 -9.19
N ALA A 70 -21.79 8.54 -8.23
CA ALA A 70 -21.43 9.95 -8.36
C ALA A 70 -19.96 10.15 -8.77
N MET A 71 -19.17 9.07 -8.86
CA MET A 71 -17.77 9.13 -9.24
C MET A 71 -17.61 9.62 -10.69
N GLU A 72 -16.89 10.71 -10.89
CA GLU A 72 -16.66 11.26 -12.23
C GLU A 72 -15.83 10.31 -13.10
N ALA A 73 -16.14 10.24 -14.39
CA ALA A 73 -15.44 9.38 -15.34
C ALA A 73 -13.92 9.65 -15.41
N LYS A 74 -13.50 10.89 -15.13
CA LYS A 74 -12.08 11.28 -15.07
C LYS A 74 -11.29 10.54 -13.98
N TYR A 75 -11.96 10.04 -12.94
CA TYR A 75 -11.35 9.24 -11.88
C TYR A 75 -11.55 7.74 -12.10
N VAL A 76 -12.67 7.33 -12.70
CA VAL A 76 -12.94 5.92 -13.02
C VAL A 76 -11.88 5.37 -13.99
N MET A 77 -11.54 6.11 -15.05
CA MET A 77 -10.60 5.61 -16.08
C MET A 77 -9.18 5.37 -15.55
N PRO A 78 -8.55 6.30 -14.80
CA PRO A 78 -7.26 6.03 -14.16
C PRO A 78 -7.30 4.87 -13.15
N ASN A 79 -8.37 4.74 -12.35
CA ASN A 79 -8.51 3.59 -11.44
C ASN A 79 -8.55 2.26 -12.22
N LEU A 80 -9.34 2.20 -13.29
CA LEU A 80 -9.38 1.03 -14.17
C LEU A 80 -8.02 0.77 -14.83
N ALA A 81 -7.27 1.80 -15.22
CA ALA A 81 -5.94 1.63 -15.80
C ALA A 81 -4.93 1.05 -14.78
N VAL A 82 -4.96 1.54 -13.53
CA VAL A 82 -4.15 1.00 -12.42
C VAL A 82 -4.51 -0.47 -12.16
N LEU A 83 -5.80 -0.79 -12.08
CA LEU A 83 -6.27 -2.15 -11.89
C LEU A 83 -5.95 -3.04 -13.10
N ALA A 84 -6.03 -2.53 -14.32
CA ALA A 84 -5.62 -3.24 -15.52
C ALA A 84 -4.12 -3.55 -15.51
N LEU A 85 -3.29 -2.62 -15.04
CA LEU A 85 -1.84 -2.84 -14.91
C LEU A 85 -1.55 -3.94 -13.87
N GLY A 86 -2.11 -3.83 -12.66
CA GLY A 86 -1.94 -4.84 -11.60
C GLY A 86 -2.51 -6.21 -12.02
N GLY A 87 -3.66 -6.21 -12.69
CA GLY A 87 -4.27 -7.40 -13.27
C GLY A 87 -3.40 -8.02 -14.35
N ALA A 88 -2.81 -7.23 -15.25
CA ALA A 88 -1.94 -7.71 -16.31
C ALA A 88 -0.68 -8.37 -15.73
N ILE A 89 -0.08 -7.77 -14.70
CA ILE A 89 1.07 -8.34 -13.97
C ILE A 89 0.66 -9.69 -13.34
N THR A 90 -0.45 -9.72 -12.61
CA THR A 90 -0.97 -10.95 -11.98
C THR A 90 -1.27 -12.04 -13.02
N PHE A 91 -1.88 -11.65 -14.14
CA PHE A 91 -2.21 -12.54 -15.25
C PHE A 91 -0.96 -13.11 -15.92
N LEU A 92 0.11 -12.33 -16.07
CA LEU A 92 1.39 -12.79 -16.62
C LEU A 92 2.12 -13.72 -15.65
N ILE A 93 2.24 -13.35 -14.37
CA ILE A 93 2.86 -14.19 -13.32
C ILE A 93 2.14 -15.54 -13.22
N GLY A 94 0.81 -15.51 -13.23
CA GLY A 94 -0.03 -16.71 -13.23
C GLY A 94 -0.18 -17.37 -14.60
N GLN A 95 0.74 -17.12 -15.54
CA GLN A 95 0.89 -17.84 -16.81
C GLN A 95 -0.32 -17.75 -17.75
N ARG A 96 -1.06 -16.64 -17.66
CA ARG A 96 -2.26 -16.35 -18.44
C ARG A 96 -3.33 -17.43 -18.25
N THR A 97 -3.42 -17.97 -17.04
CA THR A 97 -4.37 -19.02 -16.66
C THR A 97 -5.65 -18.41 -16.11
N ARG A 98 -6.75 -19.18 -16.15
CA ARG A 98 -8.01 -18.78 -15.49
C ARG A 98 -7.86 -18.59 -13.97
N ALA A 99 -6.94 -19.32 -13.33
CA ALA A 99 -6.65 -19.18 -11.91
C ALA A 99 -6.09 -17.79 -11.60
N SER A 100 -5.20 -17.27 -12.45
CA SER A 100 -4.64 -15.92 -12.28
C SER A 100 -5.69 -14.81 -12.32
N LEU A 101 -6.73 -14.95 -13.15
CA LEU A 101 -7.86 -14.02 -13.19
C LEU A 101 -8.70 -14.11 -11.91
N ALA A 102 -8.97 -15.32 -11.41
CA ALA A 102 -9.67 -15.52 -10.15
C ALA A 102 -8.88 -14.95 -8.96
N VAL A 103 -7.55 -15.13 -8.93
CA VAL A 103 -6.66 -14.56 -7.93
C VAL A 103 -6.72 -13.03 -7.96
N PHE A 104 -6.61 -12.42 -9.13
CA PHE A 104 -6.68 -10.96 -9.26
C PHE A 104 -8.01 -10.40 -8.73
N VAL A 105 -9.15 -10.93 -9.19
CA VAL A 105 -10.47 -10.48 -8.73
C VAL A 105 -10.66 -10.76 -7.24
N GLY A 106 -10.15 -11.88 -6.74
CA GLY A 106 -10.15 -12.22 -5.32
C GLY A 106 -9.36 -11.22 -4.48
N LEU A 107 -8.19 -10.78 -4.93
CA LEU A 107 -7.40 -9.74 -4.27
C LEU A 107 -8.14 -8.39 -4.24
N CYS A 108 -8.82 -8.02 -5.33
CA CYS A 108 -9.67 -6.81 -5.34
C CYS A 108 -10.81 -6.91 -4.32
N LEU A 109 -11.49 -8.06 -4.25
CA LEU A 109 -12.56 -8.31 -3.26
C LEU A 109 -12.02 -8.24 -1.84
N LEU A 110 -10.90 -8.90 -1.55
CA LEU A 110 -10.27 -8.87 -0.22
C LEU A 110 -9.91 -7.43 0.18
N SER A 111 -9.37 -6.65 -0.76
CA SER A 111 -9.04 -5.24 -0.53
C SER A 111 -10.29 -4.39 -0.27
N GLY A 112 -11.36 -4.58 -1.04
CA GLY A 112 -12.64 -3.89 -0.82
C GLY A 112 -13.29 -4.26 0.50
N MET A 113 -13.25 -5.54 0.90
CA MET A 113 -13.70 -6.00 2.22
C MET A 113 -12.86 -5.39 3.34
N ALA A 114 -11.55 -5.34 3.17
CA ALA A 114 -10.65 -4.74 4.17
C ALA A 114 -10.93 -3.24 4.34
N ASN A 115 -11.19 -2.50 3.24
CA ASN A 115 -11.66 -1.12 3.31
C ASN A 115 -12.99 -0.98 4.05
N PHE A 116 -13.97 -1.85 3.78
CA PHE A 116 -15.25 -1.84 4.50
C PHE A 116 -15.04 -1.97 6.01
N PHE A 117 -14.29 -2.99 6.45
CA PHE A 117 -14.07 -3.21 7.88
C PHE A 117 -13.22 -2.10 8.51
N LEU A 118 -12.19 -1.59 7.84
CA LEU A 118 -11.39 -0.49 8.39
C LEU A 118 -12.15 0.83 8.48
N ILE A 119 -13.04 1.11 7.54
CA ILE A 119 -13.94 2.27 7.64
C ILE A 119 -14.87 2.12 8.83
N GLU A 120 -15.40 0.92 9.07
CA GLU A 120 -16.24 0.65 10.25
C GLU A 120 -15.43 0.76 11.56
N PHE A 121 -14.15 0.37 11.56
CA PHE A 121 -13.32 0.37 12.77
C PHE A 121 -12.71 1.73 13.12
N LYS A 122 -12.23 2.48 12.12
CA LYS A 122 -11.48 3.73 12.32
C LYS A 122 -11.92 4.90 11.44
N GLY A 123 -13.07 4.79 10.77
CA GLY A 123 -13.68 5.87 9.99
C GLY A 123 -13.05 6.17 8.62
N GLN A 124 -11.96 5.49 8.24
CA GLN A 124 -11.21 5.77 7.01
C GLN A 124 -10.74 4.48 6.30
N PRO A 125 -10.62 4.51 4.95
CA PRO A 125 -10.11 3.37 4.17
C PRO A 125 -8.63 3.12 4.43
N ILE A 126 -8.11 2.04 3.83
CA ILE A 126 -6.68 1.72 3.89
C ILE A 126 -5.87 2.84 3.25
N VAL A 127 -4.91 3.36 4.02
CA VAL A 127 -3.84 4.22 3.53
C VAL A 127 -2.52 3.45 3.51
N PRO A 128 -1.55 3.84 2.67
CA PRO A 128 -0.26 3.14 2.57
C PRO A 128 0.47 2.97 3.92
N ALA A 129 0.32 3.93 4.83
CA ALA A 129 0.89 3.86 6.18
C ALA A 129 0.36 2.68 7.00
N ASP A 130 -0.89 2.25 6.77
CA ASP A 130 -1.51 1.14 7.48
C ASP A 130 -0.82 -0.19 7.22
N LEU A 131 -0.17 -0.36 6.06
CA LEU A 131 0.58 -1.57 5.74
C LEU A 131 1.79 -1.76 6.65
N PHE A 132 2.33 -0.66 7.20
CA PHE A 132 3.42 -0.70 8.16
C PHE A 132 2.91 -0.88 9.61
N ALA A 133 1.61 -0.64 9.85
CA ALA A 133 0.95 -0.79 11.15
C ALA A 133 0.09 -2.06 11.27
N LEU A 134 0.24 -3.03 10.36
CA LEU A 134 -0.57 -4.25 10.28
C LEU A 134 -0.58 -5.07 11.58
N SER A 135 0.56 -5.17 12.27
CA SER A 135 0.67 -5.89 13.55
C SER A 135 -0.15 -5.23 14.66
N THR A 136 -0.09 -3.90 14.74
CA THR A 136 -0.87 -3.12 15.71
C THR A 136 -2.36 -3.26 15.40
N ALA A 137 -2.76 -3.12 14.14
CA ALA A 137 -4.16 -3.30 13.71
C ALA A 137 -4.70 -4.70 14.05
N ALA A 138 -3.89 -5.75 13.83
CA ALA A 138 -4.27 -7.12 14.18
C ALA A 138 -4.51 -7.30 15.68
N SER A 139 -3.72 -6.64 16.54
CA SER A 139 -3.85 -6.73 17.99
C SER A 139 -5.13 -6.10 18.55
N VAL A 140 -5.64 -5.05 17.90
CA VAL A 140 -6.91 -4.38 18.30
C VAL A 140 -8.14 -5.04 17.66
N SER A 141 -7.94 -5.85 16.61
CA SER A 141 -9.05 -6.48 15.88
C SER A 141 -9.81 -7.55 16.67
N SER A 142 -9.22 -8.12 17.72
CA SER A 142 -9.87 -9.16 18.55
C SER A 142 -11.09 -8.67 19.32
N GLY A 143 -11.26 -7.35 19.47
CA GLY A 143 -12.42 -6.74 20.12
C GLY A 143 -13.65 -6.60 19.23
N TYR A 144 -13.55 -6.87 17.92
CA TYR A 144 -14.60 -6.58 16.95
C TYR A 144 -15.15 -7.84 16.28
N SER A 145 -16.46 -7.87 16.03
CA SER A 145 -17.12 -8.97 15.33
C SER A 145 -17.16 -8.73 13.82
N LEU A 146 -16.69 -9.70 13.05
CA LEU A 146 -16.88 -9.70 11.59
C LEU A 146 -18.34 -10.02 11.28
N PHE A 147 -19.03 -9.11 10.61
CA PHE A 147 -20.40 -9.29 10.14
C PHE A 147 -20.48 -9.19 8.62
N LEU A 148 -21.44 -9.90 8.03
CA LEU A 148 -21.69 -9.89 6.60
C LEU A 148 -22.94 -9.08 6.31
N THR A 149 -22.78 -7.93 5.66
CA THR A 149 -23.91 -7.15 5.14
C THR A 149 -24.46 -7.79 3.87
N PRO A 150 -25.73 -7.53 3.50
CA PRO A 150 -26.28 -7.98 2.22
C PRO A 150 -25.43 -7.54 1.01
N ARG A 151 -24.81 -6.36 1.11
CA ARG A 151 -23.90 -5.81 0.10
C ARG A 151 -22.62 -6.66 -0.06
N LEU A 152 -22.02 -7.08 1.05
CA LEU A 152 -20.86 -7.98 1.03
C LEU A 152 -21.23 -9.37 0.49
N VAL A 153 -22.40 -9.89 0.87
CA VAL A 153 -22.91 -11.17 0.33
C VAL A 153 -23.10 -11.09 -1.19
N ALA A 154 -23.62 -9.98 -1.71
CA ALA A 154 -23.74 -9.78 -3.15
C ALA A 154 -22.36 -9.73 -3.85
N CYS A 155 -21.37 -9.09 -3.24
CA CYS A 155 -19.99 -9.07 -3.76
C CYS A 155 -19.37 -10.48 -3.79
N LEU A 156 -19.54 -11.26 -2.73
CA LEU A 156 -19.11 -12.66 -2.66
C LEU A 156 -19.80 -13.53 -3.71
N ALA A 157 -21.11 -13.35 -3.91
CA ALA A 157 -21.88 -14.04 -4.93
C ALA A 157 -21.41 -13.69 -6.35
N ALA A 158 -21.13 -12.41 -6.63
CA ALA A 158 -20.59 -11.96 -7.91
C ALA A 158 -19.21 -12.57 -8.19
N PHE A 159 -18.34 -12.64 -7.18
CA PHE A 159 -17.04 -13.32 -7.28
C PHE A 159 -17.20 -14.82 -7.55
N ALA A 160 -18.09 -15.50 -6.83
CA ALA A 160 -18.37 -16.92 -7.04
C ALA A 160 -18.91 -17.19 -8.44
N ALA A 161 -19.84 -16.36 -8.94
CA ALA A 161 -20.38 -16.44 -10.29
C ALA A 161 -19.29 -16.23 -11.35
N PHE A 162 -18.37 -15.28 -11.13
CA PHE A 162 -17.22 -15.07 -12.01
C PHE A 162 -16.28 -16.29 -12.02
N CYS A 163 -16.01 -16.90 -10.87
CA CYS A 163 -15.22 -18.12 -10.78
C CYS A 163 -15.88 -19.30 -11.52
N ALA A 164 -17.21 -19.44 -11.41
CA ALA A 164 -17.97 -20.43 -12.15
C ALA A 164 -17.90 -20.17 -13.67
N ALA A 165 -18.07 -18.92 -14.10
CA ALA A 165 -17.94 -18.52 -15.51
C ALA A 165 -16.52 -18.82 -16.07
N LEU A 166 -15.47 -18.55 -15.29
CA LEU A 166 -14.10 -18.93 -15.63
C LEU A 166 -13.92 -20.45 -15.73
N ALA A 167 -14.54 -21.22 -14.83
CA ALA A 167 -14.45 -22.67 -14.82
C ALA A 167 -15.11 -23.31 -16.05
N LEU A 168 -16.25 -22.75 -16.48
CA LEU A 168 -17.10 -23.27 -17.56
C LEU A 168 -16.69 -22.77 -18.96
N TRP A 169 -16.36 -21.49 -19.10
CA TRP A 169 -16.25 -20.85 -20.41
C TRP A 169 -14.84 -20.32 -20.74
N CYS A 170 -13.94 -20.18 -19.77
CA CYS A 170 -12.57 -19.76 -20.05
C CYS A 170 -11.70 -20.94 -20.51
N PRO A 171 -11.11 -20.90 -21.73
CA PRO A 171 -10.27 -21.97 -22.23
C PRO A 171 -9.05 -22.22 -21.34
N LYS A 172 -8.72 -23.50 -21.10
CA LYS A 172 -7.48 -23.89 -20.43
C LYS A 172 -6.28 -23.61 -21.35
N ARG A 173 -5.19 -23.11 -20.79
CA ARG A 173 -3.89 -22.97 -21.46
C ARG A 173 -2.92 -23.99 -20.87
N PRO A 174 -2.35 -24.91 -21.66
CA PRO A 174 -1.19 -25.67 -21.20
C PRO A 174 0.00 -24.72 -21.05
N VAL A 175 0.72 -24.81 -19.95
CA VAL A 175 1.90 -23.99 -19.66
C VAL A 175 3.14 -24.79 -20.06
N THR A 176 4.00 -24.21 -20.89
CA THR A 176 5.29 -24.81 -21.28
C THR A 176 6.45 -24.08 -20.60
N GLY A 177 7.59 -24.74 -20.41
CA GLY A 177 8.76 -24.13 -19.75
C GLY A 177 9.20 -22.78 -20.33
N PRO A 178 9.35 -22.65 -21.67
CA PRO A 178 9.68 -21.37 -22.32
C PRO A 178 8.59 -20.30 -22.13
N ASP A 179 7.30 -20.67 -22.14
CA ASP A 179 6.20 -19.74 -21.88
C ASP A 179 6.33 -19.12 -20.48
N VAL A 180 6.75 -19.91 -19.48
CA VAL A 180 6.95 -19.42 -18.11
C VAL A 180 7.99 -18.34 -18.06
N MET A 181 9.16 -18.59 -18.66
CA MET A 181 10.25 -17.62 -18.70
C MET A 181 9.81 -16.32 -19.38
N VAL A 182 9.14 -16.41 -20.54
CA VAL A 182 8.68 -15.23 -21.29
C VAL A 182 7.64 -14.45 -20.50
N ASN A 183 6.62 -15.11 -19.92
CA ASN A 183 5.59 -14.41 -19.17
C ASN A 183 6.15 -13.75 -17.89
N CYS A 184 7.06 -14.42 -17.19
CA CYS A 184 7.72 -13.84 -16.02
C CYS A 184 8.59 -12.64 -16.39
N LEU A 185 9.39 -12.73 -17.46
CA LEU A 185 10.16 -11.59 -17.97
C LEU A 185 9.26 -10.42 -18.36
N CYS A 186 8.16 -10.68 -19.08
CA CYS A 186 7.17 -9.64 -19.40
C CYS A 186 6.54 -9.03 -18.14
N ALA A 187 6.24 -9.82 -17.12
CA ALA A 187 5.68 -9.32 -15.86
C ALA A 187 6.67 -8.41 -15.14
N VAL A 188 7.95 -8.81 -15.07
CA VAL A 188 9.02 -8.00 -14.45
C VAL A 188 9.22 -6.68 -15.22
N LEU A 189 9.27 -6.74 -16.55
CA LEU A 189 9.40 -5.54 -17.38
C LEU A 189 8.20 -4.60 -17.22
N LEU A 190 6.99 -5.15 -17.18
CA LEU A 190 5.76 -4.37 -17.01
C LEU A 190 5.69 -3.75 -15.61
N ALA A 191 6.06 -4.50 -14.57
CA ALA A 191 6.14 -3.98 -13.20
C ALA A 191 7.19 -2.87 -13.08
N THR A 192 8.38 -3.08 -13.65
CA THR A 192 9.46 -2.08 -13.66
C THR A 192 9.03 -0.81 -14.38
N ALA A 193 8.40 -0.93 -15.56
CA ALA A 193 7.86 0.21 -16.28
C ALA A 193 6.76 0.93 -15.48
N GLY A 194 5.90 0.18 -14.79
CA GLY A 194 4.88 0.73 -13.89
C GLY A 194 5.48 1.54 -12.75
N VAL A 195 6.50 1.01 -12.07
CA VAL A 195 7.23 1.70 -10.98
C VAL A 195 7.92 2.96 -11.52
N MET A 196 8.65 2.86 -12.64
CA MET A 196 9.29 4.02 -13.25
C MET A 196 8.29 5.11 -13.65
N GLN A 197 7.09 4.72 -14.11
CA GLN A 197 6.02 5.67 -14.43
C GLN A 197 5.44 6.30 -13.16
N PHE A 198 5.24 5.49 -12.12
CA PHE A 198 4.80 5.93 -10.81
C PHE A 198 5.77 6.97 -10.22
N ASP A 199 7.08 6.81 -10.35
CA ASP A 199 8.05 7.78 -9.82
C ASP A 199 8.09 9.09 -10.62
N ARG A 200 7.82 9.02 -11.93
CA ARG A 200 7.89 10.18 -12.83
C ARG A 200 6.62 11.03 -12.84
N VAL A 201 5.45 10.40 -12.74
CA VAL A 201 4.15 11.07 -12.87
C VAL A 201 3.64 11.44 -11.50
N SER A 202 3.34 12.72 -11.26
CA SER A 202 2.64 13.12 -10.05
C SER A 202 1.14 12.86 -10.20
N ILE A 203 0.64 11.79 -9.56
CA ILE A 203 -0.78 11.39 -9.65
C ILE A 203 -1.69 12.54 -9.21
N LYS A 204 -1.29 13.25 -8.14
CA LYS A 204 -1.96 14.45 -7.64
C LYS A 204 -2.16 15.53 -8.71
N LYS A 205 -1.13 15.81 -9.52
CA LYS A 205 -1.17 16.85 -10.55
C LYS A 205 -1.86 16.36 -11.83
N GLU A 206 -1.49 15.18 -12.30
CA GLU A 206 -1.88 14.66 -13.62
C GLU A 206 -3.30 14.08 -13.62
N CYS A 207 -3.73 13.51 -12.50
CA CYS A 207 -5.10 12.98 -12.34
C CYS A 207 -6.00 13.90 -11.51
N ALA A 208 -5.53 15.10 -11.13
CA ALA A 208 -6.23 16.05 -10.26
C ALA A 208 -6.74 15.42 -8.96
N VAL A 209 -6.00 14.45 -8.42
CA VAL A 209 -6.35 13.72 -7.20
C VAL A 209 -5.95 14.56 -6.01
N LYS A 210 -6.92 14.93 -5.18
CA LYS A 210 -6.69 15.64 -3.92
C LYS A 210 -7.33 14.85 -2.80
N VAL A 211 -6.51 14.10 -2.09
CA VAL A 211 -6.95 13.42 -0.86
C VAL A 211 -6.96 14.45 0.26
N ASP A 212 -8.16 14.73 0.76
CA ASP A 212 -8.34 15.50 1.98
C ASP A 212 -7.89 14.66 3.17
N VAL A 213 -7.00 15.21 3.99
CA VAL A 213 -6.49 14.55 5.20
C VAL A 213 -7.58 14.48 6.27
N TRP A 214 -8.54 15.39 6.24
CA TRP A 214 -9.66 15.46 7.18
C TRP A 214 -10.88 14.66 6.70
N ASP A 215 -11.00 14.41 5.39
CA ASP A 215 -12.04 13.57 4.79
C ASP A 215 -11.44 12.57 3.76
N VAL A 216 -10.62 11.66 4.29
CA VAL A 216 -9.99 10.60 3.49
C VAL A 216 -11.08 9.71 2.85
N ARG A 217 -12.13 9.39 3.60
CA ARG A 217 -13.24 8.56 3.12
C ARG A 217 -13.97 9.20 1.94
N GLY A 218 -14.36 10.46 2.04
CA GLY A 218 -15.04 11.19 0.96
C GLY A 218 -14.14 11.36 -0.27
N SER A 219 -12.84 11.60 -0.05
CA SER A 219 -11.86 11.66 -1.14
C SER A 219 -11.74 10.33 -1.89
N TYR A 220 -11.61 9.21 -1.19
CA TYR A 220 -11.58 7.88 -1.81
C TYR A 220 -12.92 7.55 -2.49
N ALA A 221 -14.04 7.93 -1.89
CA ALA A 221 -15.37 7.66 -2.44
C ALA A 221 -15.59 8.34 -3.80
N THR A 222 -15.06 9.56 -3.96
CA THR A 222 -15.23 10.40 -5.16
C THR A 222 -14.13 10.25 -6.20
N GLN A 223 -12.91 9.88 -5.79
CA GLN A 223 -11.73 9.81 -6.68
C GLN A 223 -11.20 8.37 -6.88
N GLY A 224 -11.75 7.40 -6.15
CA GLY A 224 -11.46 5.98 -6.26
C GLY A 224 -10.28 5.51 -5.44
N THR A 225 -10.41 4.29 -4.91
CA THR A 225 -9.49 3.69 -3.93
C THR A 225 -8.07 3.57 -4.47
N ALA A 226 -7.90 2.94 -5.63
CA ALA A 226 -6.58 2.59 -6.14
C ALA A 226 -5.76 3.84 -6.45
N LEU A 227 -6.41 4.85 -7.04
CA LEU A 227 -5.78 6.10 -7.40
C LEU A 227 -5.42 6.94 -6.16
N CYS A 228 -6.32 7.06 -5.19
CA CYS A 228 -6.02 7.74 -3.94
C CYS A 228 -4.91 7.03 -3.16
N PHE A 229 -4.97 5.71 -3.03
CA PHE A 229 -3.93 4.92 -2.37
C PHE A 229 -2.54 5.16 -3.01
N LEU A 230 -2.44 5.11 -4.34
CA LEU A 230 -1.19 5.37 -5.04
C LEU A 230 -0.73 6.83 -4.90
N SER A 231 -1.64 7.80 -5.00
CA SER A 231 -1.29 9.21 -4.78
C SER A 231 -0.71 9.44 -3.38
N ARG A 232 -1.26 8.76 -2.38
CA ARG A 232 -0.79 8.82 -0.99
C ARG A 232 0.55 8.10 -0.81
N ALA A 233 0.78 7.01 -1.55
CA ALA A 233 2.05 6.29 -1.51
C ALA A 233 3.20 7.16 -2.03
N GLN A 234 2.95 8.06 -2.99
CA GLN A 234 3.93 9.04 -3.47
C GLN A 234 4.31 10.10 -2.43
N GLU A 235 3.48 10.29 -1.41
CA GLU A 235 3.65 11.31 -0.36
C GLU A 235 4.22 10.72 0.95
N LEU A 236 4.42 9.40 1.03
CA LEU A 236 4.98 8.74 2.22
C LEU A 236 6.41 9.20 2.56
N VAL A 237 7.23 9.41 1.52
CA VAL A 237 8.61 9.84 1.69
C VAL A 237 8.66 11.36 1.47
N PRO A 238 9.05 12.16 2.48
CA PRO A 238 9.22 13.59 2.34
C PRO A 238 10.25 13.88 1.24
N LYS A 239 9.93 14.79 0.33
CA LYS A 239 10.88 15.23 -0.70
C LYS A 239 11.78 16.31 -0.12
N PRO A 240 13.11 16.26 -0.38
CA PRO A 240 13.99 17.35 0.01
C PRO A 240 13.44 18.69 -0.54
N PRO A 241 13.38 19.74 0.28
CA PRO A 241 12.93 21.05 -0.19
C PRO A 241 13.91 21.62 -1.23
N ALA A 242 13.43 22.56 -2.03
CA ALA A 242 14.28 23.23 -3.01
C ALA A 242 15.45 23.95 -2.31
N GLY A 243 16.67 23.70 -2.78
CA GLY A 243 17.88 24.27 -2.17
C GLY A 243 18.42 23.50 -0.96
N TYR A 244 17.86 22.33 -0.63
CA TYR A 244 18.42 21.47 0.41
C TYR A 244 19.88 21.10 0.12
N SER A 245 20.75 21.38 1.09
CA SER A 245 22.16 20.99 1.14
C SER A 245 22.61 20.94 2.59
N ALA A 246 23.65 20.17 2.89
CA ALA A 246 24.18 20.09 4.26
C ALA A 246 24.73 21.45 4.73
N GLU A 247 25.27 22.23 3.79
CA GLU A 247 25.74 23.60 4.00
C GLU A 247 24.57 24.52 4.39
N ALA A 248 23.45 24.47 3.65
CA ALA A 248 22.27 25.29 3.96
C ALA A 248 21.68 24.95 5.34
N VAL A 249 21.70 23.67 5.75
CA VAL A 249 21.27 23.28 7.09
C VAL A 249 22.21 23.85 8.16
N THR A 250 23.52 23.78 7.93
CA THR A 250 24.53 24.33 8.85
C THR A 250 24.36 25.84 9.02
N ASP A 251 24.15 26.57 7.92
CA ASP A 251 23.92 28.02 7.92
C ASP A 251 22.65 28.41 8.70
N ILE A 252 21.61 27.57 8.67
CA ILE A 252 20.37 27.78 9.44
C ILE A 252 20.61 27.54 10.94
N LEU A 253 21.45 26.57 11.30
CA LEU A 253 21.67 26.16 12.69
C LEU A 253 22.75 27.00 13.41
N GLU A 254 23.71 27.58 12.68
CA GLU A 254 24.81 28.38 13.23
C GLU A 254 24.35 29.49 14.20
N PRO A 255 23.31 30.30 13.90
CA PRO A 255 22.82 31.33 14.81
C PRO A 255 22.30 30.79 16.14
N PHE A 256 21.91 29.52 16.19
CA PHE A 256 21.37 28.86 17.38
C PHE A 256 22.43 28.06 18.14
N GLY A 257 23.69 28.04 17.66
CA GLY A 257 24.76 27.24 18.25
C GLY A 257 24.54 25.73 18.11
N ALA A 258 23.59 25.31 17.28
CA ALA A 258 23.31 23.92 16.97
C ALA A 258 24.20 23.46 15.79
N ARG A 259 24.57 22.19 15.77
CA ARG A 259 25.32 21.58 14.67
C ARG A 259 24.49 20.42 14.09
N PRO A 260 24.48 20.21 12.76
CA PRO A 260 23.83 19.03 12.20
C PRO A 260 24.38 17.77 12.88
N ALA A 261 23.50 16.82 13.21
CA ALA A 261 23.85 15.53 13.80
C ALA A 261 24.56 14.61 12.78
N ASP A 262 25.65 15.09 12.19
CA ASP A 262 26.40 14.40 11.16
C ASP A 262 27.66 13.80 11.76
N THR A 263 27.50 12.76 12.58
CA THR A 263 28.31 11.54 12.50
C THR A 263 27.84 10.50 13.52
N ALA A 264 28.04 9.23 13.18
CA ALA A 264 27.96 8.10 14.10
C ALA A 264 28.87 8.22 15.34
N ALA A 265 29.79 9.18 15.36
CA ALA A 265 30.74 9.43 16.43
C ALA A 265 30.18 10.34 17.55
N ASP A 266 29.14 11.13 17.26
CA ASP A 266 28.42 11.94 18.26
C ASP A 266 27.23 11.19 18.87
N ARG A 267 27.04 9.91 18.50
CA ARG A 267 26.05 8.98 19.08
C ARG A 267 26.52 8.41 20.42
N GLU A 268 27.22 9.21 21.22
CA GLU A 268 27.35 8.87 22.63
C GLU A 268 25.95 8.95 23.24
N ASP A 269 25.46 7.82 23.73
CA ASP A 269 24.24 7.73 24.50
C ASP A 269 24.27 8.83 25.58
N PRO A 270 23.31 9.77 25.61
CA PRO A 270 23.24 10.76 26.69
C PRO A 270 23.17 10.11 28.08
N ALA A 271 22.86 8.80 28.18
CA ALA A 271 23.00 8.03 29.42
C ALA A 271 24.43 7.95 29.95
N SER A 272 25.46 8.14 29.11
CA SER A 272 26.87 8.24 29.51
C SER A 272 27.17 9.54 30.27
N ASN A 273 26.43 10.62 29.97
CA ASN A 273 26.50 11.87 30.71
C ASN A 273 25.39 11.96 31.75
N SER A 274 25.16 10.87 32.50
CA SER A 274 24.47 10.96 33.77
C SER A 274 25.33 11.81 34.71
N VAL A 275 25.10 13.12 34.70
CA VAL A 275 25.54 14.00 35.79
C VAL A 275 24.83 13.46 37.03
N ALA A 276 25.55 12.66 37.81
CA ALA A 276 25.10 12.09 39.06
C ALA A 276 24.94 13.22 40.09
N GLY A 277 23.85 13.97 39.98
CA GLY A 277 23.46 15.03 40.90
C GLY A 277 21.96 15.31 40.74
N PRO A 278 21.23 15.63 41.83
CA PRO A 278 19.82 16.00 41.72
C PRO A 278 19.71 17.27 40.86
N HIS A 279 18.93 17.22 39.79
CA HIS A 279 18.57 18.40 39.04
C HIS A 279 17.73 19.34 39.93
N ASP A 280 18.14 20.61 40.07
CA ASP A 280 17.53 21.62 40.97
C ASP A 280 16.36 22.39 40.33
N GLY A 281 15.79 21.87 39.24
CA GLY A 281 14.60 22.46 38.59
C GLY A 281 13.29 21.74 38.92
N PRO A 282 12.15 22.35 38.58
CA PRO A 282 10.84 21.80 38.89
C PRO A 282 10.59 20.50 38.11
N ASN A 283 9.77 19.62 38.66
CA ASN A 283 9.20 18.51 37.90
C ASN A 283 8.36 19.07 36.74
N VAL A 284 8.55 18.54 35.54
CA VAL A 284 7.78 18.92 34.36
C VAL A 284 6.84 17.77 34.02
N ILE A 285 5.54 18.05 33.98
CA ILE A 285 4.50 17.06 33.68
C ILE A 285 3.72 17.56 32.46
N ALA A 286 3.72 16.78 31.38
CA ALA A 286 2.90 17.02 30.20
C ALA A 286 1.70 16.08 30.21
N ILE A 287 0.49 16.62 30.06
CA ILE A 287 -0.75 15.84 29.99
C ILE A 287 -1.41 16.10 28.63
N MET A 288 -1.39 15.09 27.77
CA MET A 288 -2.13 15.10 26.51
C MET A 288 -3.48 14.41 26.74
N ASN A 289 -4.56 15.18 26.66
CA ASN A 289 -5.90 14.65 26.90
C ASN A 289 -6.52 14.15 25.59
N GLU A 290 -6.74 12.84 25.51
CA GLU A 290 -7.26 12.17 24.30
C GLU A 290 -8.61 12.75 23.88
N THR A 291 -8.70 13.20 22.63
CA THR A 291 -9.94 13.72 22.01
C THR A 291 -10.57 14.93 22.74
N PHE A 292 -9.84 15.63 23.62
CA PHE A 292 -10.37 16.81 24.30
C PHE A 292 -10.49 18.03 23.36
N SER A 293 -11.65 18.70 23.39
CA SER A 293 -11.91 19.98 22.72
C SER A 293 -12.98 20.74 23.52
N ASP A 294 -12.86 22.07 23.66
CA ASP A 294 -13.94 22.89 24.22
C ASP A 294 -15.06 23.03 23.19
N LEU A 295 -16.05 22.13 23.29
CA LEU A 295 -17.20 22.07 22.37
C LEU A 295 -18.19 23.23 22.55
N SER A 296 -18.09 24.02 23.63
CA SER A 296 -18.95 25.21 23.80
C SER A 296 -18.62 26.33 22.80
N SER A 297 -17.42 26.29 22.22
CA SER A 297 -17.02 27.17 21.11
C SER A 297 -17.79 26.85 19.82
N TYR A 298 -18.41 25.66 19.71
CA TYR A 298 -19.13 25.25 18.52
C TYR A 298 -20.52 25.91 18.46
N PRO A 299 -20.84 26.68 17.39
CA PRO A 299 -22.10 27.42 17.31
C PRO A 299 -23.36 26.55 17.46
N GLY A 300 -23.30 25.29 17.01
CA GLY A 300 -24.42 24.34 17.13
C GLY A 300 -24.72 23.87 18.56
N LEU A 301 -23.79 24.12 19.50
CA LEU A 301 -23.93 23.78 20.92
C LEU A 301 -24.08 25.02 21.80
N ALA A 302 -24.30 26.20 21.20
CA ALA A 302 -24.55 27.43 21.93
C ALA A 302 -25.76 27.27 22.87
N GLY A 303 -25.59 27.66 24.14
CA GLY A 303 -26.64 27.55 25.17
C GLY A 303 -26.83 26.15 25.77
N THR A 304 -25.96 25.19 25.45
CA THR A 304 -25.93 23.86 26.09
C THR A 304 -24.89 23.80 27.22
N VAL A 305 -24.84 22.67 27.94
CA VAL A 305 -23.84 22.38 28.98
C VAL A 305 -22.53 21.82 28.42
N ALA A 306 -22.21 22.12 27.16
CA ALA A 306 -21.00 21.63 26.48
C ALA A 306 -19.70 22.27 26.98
N GLU A 307 -19.78 23.30 27.82
CA GLU A 307 -18.62 23.98 28.36
C GLU A 307 -17.88 23.11 29.39
N PRO A 308 -16.57 22.90 29.25
CA PRO A 308 -15.78 22.18 30.23
C PRO A 308 -15.39 23.12 31.39
N SER A 309 -16.33 23.40 32.30
CA SER A 309 -16.16 24.43 33.35
C SER A 309 -14.91 24.23 34.21
N PHE A 310 -14.60 22.99 34.61
CA PHE A 310 -13.37 22.71 35.36
C PHE A 310 -12.09 23.03 34.57
N PHE A 311 -12.07 22.73 33.27
CA PHE A 311 -10.92 23.10 32.42
C PHE A 311 -10.76 24.61 32.32
N ARG A 312 -11.87 25.36 32.21
CA ARG A 312 -11.82 26.83 32.18
C ARG A 312 -11.34 27.44 33.49
N GLU A 313 -11.71 26.87 34.63
CA GLU A 313 -11.18 27.28 35.94
C GLU A 313 -9.66 27.09 35.99
N VAL A 314 -9.16 25.92 35.57
CA VAL A 314 -7.71 25.64 35.50
C VAL A 314 -7.02 26.58 34.52
N ALA A 315 -7.60 26.82 33.34
CA ALA A 315 -7.04 27.69 32.32
C ALA A 315 -6.98 29.17 32.77
N ALA A 316 -7.95 29.62 33.57
CA ALA A 316 -7.97 30.99 34.11
C ALA A 316 -6.92 31.22 35.21
N ASP A 317 -6.53 30.18 35.94
CA ASP A 317 -5.46 30.23 36.96
C ASP A 317 -4.06 29.97 36.38
N ALA A 318 -3.98 29.51 35.11
CA ALA A 318 -2.72 29.21 34.46
C ALA A 318 -1.95 30.47 34.05
N LEU A 319 -0.62 30.38 34.03
CA LEU A 319 0.26 31.45 33.53
C LEU A 319 -0.02 31.78 32.06
N ALA A 320 -0.38 30.78 31.26
CA ALA A 320 -0.74 30.92 29.85
C ALA A 320 -1.79 29.87 29.48
N ALA A 321 -2.79 30.30 28.71
CA ALA A 321 -3.82 29.44 28.14
C ALA A 321 -4.25 30.00 26.77
N GLY A 322 -4.73 29.13 25.88
CA GLY A 322 -5.18 29.52 24.55
C GLY A 322 -5.57 28.32 23.70
N ASP A 323 -5.87 28.61 22.43
CA ASP A 323 -6.23 27.60 21.45
C ASP A 323 -4.99 26.93 20.86
N VAL A 324 -5.01 25.59 20.79
CA VAL A 324 -3.97 24.79 20.14
C VAL A 324 -4.57 24.12 18.92
N TYR A 325 -4.00 24.39 17.75
CA TYR A 325 -4.30 23.67 16.53
C TYR A 325 -3.47 22.39 16.46
N VAL A 326 -4.14 21.25 16.32
CA VAL A 326 -3.49 19.93 16.23
C VAL A 326 -3.63 19.36 14.81
N SER A 327 -2.64 18.58 14.38
CA SER A 327 -2.63 17.93 13.06
C SER A 327 -3.47 16.64 13.00
N ALA A 328 -4.35 16.41 13.98
CA ALA A 328 -5.13 15.19 14.16
C ALA A 328 -6.63 15.51 14.33
N MET A 329 -7.51 14.68 13.74
CA MET A 329 -8.97 14.80 13.86
C MET A 329 -9.59 13.40 13.87
N GLY A 330 -10.32 13.08 14.93
CA GLY A 330 -10.96 11.76 15.09
C GLY A 330 -9.98 10.58 15.19
N GLY A 331 -8.68 10.86 15.34
CA GLY A 331 -7.60 9.88 15.44
C GLY A 331 -6.25 10.48 15.05
N GLY A 332 -5.16 9.81 15.42
CA GLY A 332 -3.79 10.27 15.14
C GLY A 332 -3.11 11.02 16.29
N THR A 333 -3.49 10.74 17.54
CA THR A 333 -2.90 11.32 18.76
C THR A 333 -1.37 11.26 18.77
N CYS A 334 -0.79 10.19 18.23
CA CYS A 334 0.66 10.05 18.09
C CYS A 334 1.31 11.12 17.20
N ASN A 335 0.57 11.75 16.28
CA ASN A 335 1.08 12.87 15.49
C ASN A 335 1.17 14.14 16.36
N SER A 336 0.17 14.41 17.21
CA SER A 336 0.23 15.52 18.17
C SER A 336 1.38 15.34 19.17
N GLU A 337 1.59 14.11 19.65
CA GLU A 337 2.72 13.75 20.50
C GLU A 337 4.06 13.97 19.79
N PHE A 338 4.17 13.52 18.53
CA PHE A 338 5.37 13.73 17.72
C PHE A 338 5.69 15.22 17.55
N GLU A 339 4.71 16.04 17.18
CA GLU A 339 4.89 17.50 17.05
C GLU A 339 5.28 18.14 18.39
N PHE A 340 4.65 17.72 19.50
CA PHE A 340 4.97 18.20 20.84
C PHE A 340 6.41 17.85 21.24
N LEU A 341 6.83 16.59 21.05
CA LEU A 341 8.14 16.12 21.50
C LEU A 341 9.29 16.60 20.62
N THR A 342 9.09 16.72 19.31
CA THR A 342 10.17 17.02 18.36
C THR A 342 10.15 18.46 17.83
N GLY A 343 9.02 19.16 17.96
CA GLY A 343 8.80 20.45 17.29
C GLY A 343 8.67 20.35 15.76
N ALA A 344 8.78 19.14 15.18
CA ALA A 344 8.70 18.94 13.75
C ALA A 344 7.24 18.88 13.30
N SER A 345 6.81 19.86 12.49
CA SER A 345 5.42 19.92 12.05
C SER A 345 5.05 18.81 11.06
N MET A 346 3.89 18.18 11.28
CA MET A 346 3.26 17.26 10.35
C MET A 346 2.87 17.93 9.03
N GLY A 347 2.78 19.26 8.96
CA GLY A 347 2.54 20.00 7.72
C GLY A 347 3.67 19.85 6.69
N ASN A 348 4.88 19.51 7.15
CA ASN A 348 6.02 19.19 6.28
C ASN A 348 6.04 17.71 5.85
N MET A 349 5.17 16.90 6.45
CA MET A 349 5.00 15.48 6.16
C MET A 349 3.74 15.30 5.31
N GLY A 350 3.77 14.36 4.36
CA GLY A 350 2.67 14.24 3.43
C GLY A 350 1.48 13.52 4.05
N GLY A 351 0.50 14.21 4.66
CA GLY A 351 -0.86 13.79 5.10
C GLY A 351 -1.06 12.35 5.62
N GLY A 352 -1.81 12.04 6.68
CA GLY A 352 -2.08 10.63 7.06
C GLY A 352 -0.83 9.73 7.21
N VAL A 353 0.31 10.36 7.56
CA VAL A 353 1.59 9.75 7.91
C VAL A 353 1.62 9.61 9.43
N TYR A 354 2.18 8.51 9.91
CA TYR A 354 2.44 8.26 11.32
C TYR A 354 3.96 8.09 11.50
N PRO A 355 4.68 9.14 11.94
CA PRO A 355 6.15 9.14 11.97
C PRO A 355 6.75 7.95 12.71
N TYR A 356 6.19 7.60 13.88
CA TYR A 356 6.62 6.47 14.70
C TYR A 356 6.55 5.10 14.01
N VAL A 357 5.74 4.97 12.96
CA VAL A 357 5.58 3.72 12.20
C VAL A 357 6.43 3.72 10.93
N LEU A 358 6.58 4.90 10.32
CA LEU A 358 7.12 5.03 8.96
C LEU A 358 8.58 5.41 8.91
N TYR A 359 9.09 6.11 9.92
CA TYR A 359 10.42 6.69 9.91
C TYR A 359 11.28 6.09 11.01
N ASP A 360 12.56 5.97 10.69
CA ASP A 360 13.57 5.77 11.71
C ASP A 360 13.80 7.11 12.43
N LEU A 361 13.45 7.15 13.71
CA LEU A 361 13.58 8.34 14.55
C LEU A 361 14.83 8.28 15.42
N GLU A 362 15.70 7.28 15.24
CA GLU A 362 16.98 7.19 15.97
C GLU A 362 17.81 8.47 15.78
N GLY A 363 18.26 9.05 16.89
CA GLY A 363 19.03 10.31 16.88
C GLY A 363 18.23 11.58 16.60
N THR A 364 16.90 11.50 16.49
CA THR A 364 16.06 12.71 16.36
C THR A 364 16.06 13.49 17.68
N GLU A 365 16.46 14.77 17.64
CA GLU A 365 16.36 15.66 18.79
C GLU A 365 14.90 15.79 19.24
N ASN A 366 14.69 15.69 20.54
CA ASN A 366 13.37 15.78 21.14
C ASN A 366 13.45 16.28 22.59
N LEU A 367 12.32 16.74 23.13
CA LEU A 367 12.21 17.26 24.48
C LEU A 367 12.77 16.30 25.53
N ALA A 368 12.55 14.99 25.43
CA ALA A 368 13.07 14.03 26.41
C ALA A 368 14.60 13.99 26.39
N SER A 369 15.22 13.94 25.20
CA SER A 369 16.68 14.01 25.08
C SER A 369 17.25 15.33 25.60
N TYR A 370 16.56 16.44 25.36
CA TYR A 370 16.94 17.76 25.88
C TYR A 370 16.85 17.83 27.40
N PHE A 371 15.73 17.41 28.00
CA PHE A 371 15.58 17.35 29.46
C PHE A 371 16.62 16.42 30.11
N ARG A 372 16.93 15.28 29.48
CA ARG A 372 18.00 14.40 29.94
C ARG A 372 19.36 15.09 29.93
N SER A 373 19.67 15.90 28.92
CA SER A 373 20.91 16.70 28.86
C SER A 373 21.01 17.73 29.98
N LEU A 374 19.87 18.18 30.51
CA LEU A 374 19.80 19.06 31.69
C LEU A 374 19.91 18.28 33.01
N GLY A 375 19.82 16.94 33.01
CA GLY A 375 19.90 16.09 34.20
C GLY A 375 18.55 15.57 34.72
N TYR A 376 17.47 15.72 33.96
CA TYR A 376 16.16 15.15 34.31
C TYR A 376 16.08 13.65 34.05
N GLY A 377 15.29 12.95 34.87
CA GLY A 377 14.75 11.64 34.51
C GLY A 377 13.57 11.82 33.56
N THR A 378 13.61 11.13 32.42
CA THR A 378 12.64 11.26 31.32
C THR A 378 12.09 9.92 30.90
#